data_AF-A0A087RZM4-F1
#
_entry.id   AF-A0A087RZM4-F1
#
_cell.length_a   1.000
_cell.length_b   1.000
_cell.length_c   1.000
_cell.angle_alpha   90.00
_cell.angle_beta   90.00
_cell.angle_gamma   90.00
#
_symmetry.space_group_name_H-M   'P 1'
#
loop_
_entity.id
_entity.type
_entity.pdbx_description
1 polymer ?
#
loop_
_entity_poly.entity_id
_entity_poly.type
_entity_poly.pdbx_seq_one_letter_code
_entity_poly.pdbx_strand_id
1 'polypeptide(L)'
;MKNNLDFPIVVFDNQCYLCVKFAKFVDFFARGKMKMIGHYTKQGEMIREKILDESALEMFWFIDEKKAYGGRSALLPVIKTIFSNKSKKFPTTGINEQCSQDCKSVRAVFVRSTSLISNSKIINIDDEVHI
;
A
#
# COMPACT_ATOMS: atom_id res chain seq x y z
N MET A 1 -7.60 20.60 8.43
CA MET A 1 -6.92 20.36 7.14
C MET A 1 -7.69 19.28 6.40
N LYS A 2 -8.35 19.60 5.28
CA LYS A 2 -8.91 18.59 4.38
C LYS A 2 -7.74 17.81 3.78
N ASN A 3 -7.58 16.55 4.19
CA ASN A 3 -6.58 15.66 3.60
C ASN A 3 -7.12 15.22 2.25
N ASN A 4 -6.76 15.93 1.17
CA ASN A 4 -7.02 15.47 -0.19
C ASN A 4 -6.04 14.32 -0.51
N LEU A 5 -6.34 13.13 0.00
CA LEU A 5 -5.70 11.91 -0.44
C LEU A 5 -6.13 11.66 -1.88
N ASP A 6 -5.18 11.75 -2.82
CA ASP A 6 -5.48 11.35 -4.19
C ASP A 6 -5.37 9.84 -4.33
N PHE A 7 -6.49 9.22 -4.70
CA PHE A 7 -6.56 7.82 -5.07
C PHE A 7 -6.24 7.60 -6.56
N PRO A 8 -5.76 6.39 -6.94
CA PRO A 8 -5.51 5.23 -6.09
C PRO A 8 -4.12 5.23 -5.40
N ILE A 9 -4.05 4.62 -4.22
CA ILE A 9 -2.86 4.55 -3.35
C ILE A 9 -2.52 3.09 -3.08
N VAL A 10 -1.24 2.74 -3.13
CA VAL A 10 -0.71 1.50 -2.56
C VAL A 10 0.06 1.84 -1.29
N VAL A 11 -0.36 1.23 -0.18
CA VAL A 11 0.33 1.33 1.10
C VAL A 11 1.11 0.04 1.36
N PHE A 12 2.39 0.16 1.69
CA PHE A 12 3.27 -1.00 1.88
C PHE A 12 4.19 -0.80 3.09
N ASP A 13 4.70 -1.90 3.64
CA ASP A 13 5.73 -1.85 4.67
C ASP A 13 7.07 -1.41 4.05
N ASN A 14 7.48 -0.17 4.30
CA ASN A 14 8.74 0.41 3.81
C ASN A 14 9.97 0.07 4.68
N GLN A 15 9.79 -0.75 5.72
CA GLN A 15 10.86 -1.34 6.53
C GLN A 15 11.10 -2.82 6.18
N CYS A 16 10.23 -3.44 5.35
CA CYS A 16 10.38 -4.81 4.87
C CYS A 16 11.02 -4.86 3.47
N TYR A 17 12.17 -5.53 3.34
CA TYR A 17 12.91 -5.67 2.08
C TYR A 17 12.08 -6.25 0.94
N LEU A 18 11.30 -7.31 1.19
CA LEU A 18 10.45 -7.91 0.15
C LEU A 18 9.27 -7.02 -0.22
N CYS A 19 8.63 -6.35 0.76
CA CYS A 19 7.55 -5.40 0.50
C CYS A 19 8.03 -4.22 -0.34
N VAL A 20 9.24 -3.71 -0.08
CA VAL A 20 9.85 -2.65 -0.89
C VAL A 20 10.15 -3.13 -2.31
N LYS A 21 10.71 -4.34 -2.49
CA LYS A 21 10.92 -4.92 -3.82
C LYS A 21 9.61 -5.09 -4.59
N PHE A 22 8.57 -5.60 -3.94
CA PHE A 22 7.23 -5.70 -4.49
C PHE A 22 6.69 -4.32 -4.90
N ALA A 23 6.79 -3.32 -4.02
CA ALA A 23 6.34 -1.97 -4.29
C ALA A 23 7.06 -1.34 -5.48
N LYS A 24 8.39 -1.51 -5.60
CA LYS A 24 9.19 -1.05 -6.75
C LYS A 24 8.75 -1.71 -8.06
N PHE A 25 8.44 -3.01 -8.02
CA PHE A 25 7.91 -3.73 -9.18
C PHE A 25 6.55 -3.17 -9.59
N VAL A 26 5.61 -3.03 -8.64
CA VAL A 26 4.28 -2.46 -8.89
C VAL A 26 4.38 -1.05 -9.47
N ASP A 27 5.20 -0.18 -8.88
CA ASP A 27 5.40 1.21 -9.33
C ASP A 27 5.92 1.28 -10.77
N PHE A 28 6.92 0.45 -11.10
CA PHE A 28 7.47 0.35 -12.45
C PHE A 28 6.40 0.01 -13.50
N PHE A 29 5.54 -0.98 -13.21
CA PHE A 29 4.43 -1.34 -14.12
C PHE A 29 3.30 -0.33 -14.11
N ALA A 30 3.02 0.30 -12.96
CA ALA A 30 1.98 1.30 -12.82
C ALA A 30 2.28 2.59 -13.59
N ARG A 31 3.56 2.91 -13.85
CA ARG A 31 3.98 4.11 -14.60
C ARG A 31 3.34 5.40 -14.06
N GLY A 32 3.28 5.50 -12.73
CA GLY A 32 2.69 6.64 -12.00
C GLY A 32 1.16 6.63 -11.89
N LYS A 33 0.44 5.56 -12.27
CA LYS A 33 -1.03 5.51 -12.14
C LYS A 33 -1.56 5.36 -10.71
N MET A 34 -0.67 5.14 -9.75
CA MET A 34 -0.99 5.02 -8.32
C MET A 34 0.12 5.66 -7.48
N LYS A 35 -0.23 6.16 -6.30
CA LYS A 35 0.76 6.64 -5.32
C LYS A 35 1.29 5.48 -4.50
N MET A 36 2.60 5.45 -4.26
CA MET A 36 3.24 4.46 -3.40
C MET A 36 3.58 5.12 -2.06
N ILE A 37 2.98 4.64 -0.96
CA ILE A 37 3.16 5.22 0.37
C ILE A 37 3.64 4.15 1.34
N GLY A 38 4.75 4.40 2.03
CA GLY A 38 5.24 3.53 3.09
C GLY A 38 4.43 3.72 4.38
N HIS A 39 4.08 2.64 5.07
CA HIS A 39 3.42 2.67 6.37
C HIS A 39 4.13 3.62 7.34
N TYR A 40 5.45 3.55 7.47
CA TYR A 40 6.24 4.31 8.44
C TYR A 40 6.59 5.74 7.96
N THR A 41 5.86 6.28 7.01
CA THR A 41 5.93 7.70 6.62
C THR A 41 4.78 8.46 7.27
N LYS A 42 4.91 9.78 7.46
CA LYS A 42 3.81 10.60 8.03
C LYS A 42 2.46 10.39 7.31
N GLN A 43 2.47 10.25 5.98
CA GLN A 43 1.25 9.96 5.22
C GLN A 43 0.73 8.54 5.47
N GLY A 44 1.62 7.55 5.56
CA GLY A 44 1.26 6.18 5.91
C GLY A 44 0.64 6.07 7.30
N GLU A 45 1.21 6.76 8.30
CA GLU A 45 0.65 6.82 9.66
C GLU A 45 -0.77 7.37 9.64
N MET A 46 -0.99 8.48 8.94
CA MET A 46 -2.32 9.08 8.79
C MET A 46 -3.33 8.15 8.09
N ILE A 47 -2.89 7.38 7.09
CA ILE A 47 -3.76 6.39 6.42
C ILE A 47 -4.11 5.25 7.38
N ARG A 48 -3.16 4.77 8.18
CA ARG A 48 -3.43 3.72 9.17
C ARG A 48 -4.45 4.15 10.20
N GLU A 49 -4.34 5.37 10.70
CA GLU A 49 -5.23 5.89 11.76
C GLU A 49 -6.64 6.20 11.25
N LYS A 50 -6.78 6.62 9.98
CA LYS A 50 -8.04 7.14 9.44
C LYS A 50 -8.80 6.21 8.52
N ILE A 51 -8.12 5.26 7.88
CA ILE A 51 -8.71 4.42 6.81
C ILE A 51 -8.61 2.94 7.14
N LEU A 52 -7.49 2.51 7.72
CA LEU A 52 -7.23 1.11 8.02
C LEU A 52 -7.58 0.80 9.49
N ASP A 53 -7.67 -0.49 9.81
CA ASP A 53 -7.89 -0.96 11.17
C ASP A 53 -6.63 -1.60 11.75
N GLU A 54 -6.75 -2.33 12.85
CA GLU A 54 -5.64 -3.02 13.53
C GLU A 54 -4.82 -3.94 12.61
N SER A 55 -5.39 -4.41 11.50
CA SER A 55 -4.69 -5.26 10.51
C SER A 55 -3.82 -4.48 9.52
N ALA A 56 -3.72 -3.15 9.66
CA ALA A 56 -3.01 -2.27 8.73
C ALA A 56 -1.59 -2.73 8.39
N LEU A 57 -0.83 -3.18 9.41
CA LEU A 57 0.58 -3.56 9.28
C LEU A 57 0.79 -5.02 8.87
N GLU A 58 -0.27 -5.84 8.80
CA GLU A 58 -0.15 -7.26 8.49
C GLU A 58 0.02 -7.53 6.99
N MET A 59 -0.34 -6.57 6.15
CA MET A 59 -0.37 -6.70 4.70
C MET A 59 -0.15 -5.36 3.98
N PHE A 60 0.09 -5.44 2.67
CA PHE A 60 0.00 -4.26 1.81
C PHE A 60 -1.46 -3.96 1.47
N TRP A 61 -1.74 -2.71 1.12
CA TRP A 61 -3.08 -2.26 0.80
C TRP A 61 -3.13 -1.53 -0.54
N PHE A 62 -4.20 -1.73 -1.29
CA PHE A 62 -4.61 -0.87 -2.39
C PHE A 62 -5.87 -0.13 -1.96
N ILE A 63 -5.87 1.18 -2.10
CA ILE A 63 -6.97 2.04 -1.66
C ILE A 63 -7.46 2.86 -2.84
N ASP A 64 -8.76 2.77 -3.12
CA ASP A 64 -9.45 3.67 -4.03
C ASP A 64 -10.45 4.56 -3.28
N GLU A 65 -11.25 5.32 -4.02
CA GLU A 65 -12.23 6.25 -3.44
C GLU A 65 -13.30 5.58 -2.58
N LYS A 66 -13.48 4.26 -2.69
CA LYS A 66 -14.58 3.54 -2.06
C LYS A 66 -14.12 2.50 -1.06
N LYS A 67 -12.96 1.88 -1.29
CA LYS A 67 -12.53 0.70 -0.54
C LYS A 67 -11.03 0.65 -0.33
N ALA A 68 -10.63 0.11 0.80
CA ALA A 68 -9.27 -0.36 1.05
C ALA A 68 -9.25 -1.89 0.94
N TYR A 69 -8.46 -2.39 0.00
CA TYR A 69 -8.24 -3.81 -0.27
C TYR A 69 -6.88 -4.21 0.30
N GLY A 70 -6.83 -5.19 1.20
CA GLY A 70 -5.62 -5.66 1.85
C GLY A 70 -5.17 -7.05 1.37
N GLY A 71 -3.87 -7.19 1.11
CA GLY A 71 -3.24 -8.46 0.74
C GLY A 71 -3.75 -9.01 -0.59
N ARG A 72 -4.24 -10.26 -0.60
CA ARG A 72 -4.69 -10.92 -1.84
C ARG A 72 -5.84 -10.19 -2.54
N SER A 73 -6.75 -9.57 -1.80
CA SER A 73 -7.88 -8.83 -2.37
C SER A 73 -7.43 -7.60 -3.16
N ALA A 74 -6.23 -7.08 -2.88
CA ALA A 74 -5.65 -5.91 -3.52
C ALA A 74 -5.01 -6.20 -4.88
N LEU A 75 -4.66 -7.47 -5.17
CA LEU A 75 -3.94 -7.85 -6.39
C LEU A 75 -4.72 -7.51 -7.66
N LEU A 76 -6.01 -7.87 -7.69
CA LEU A 76 -6.87 -7.60 -8.85
C LEU A 76 -7.08 -6.09 -9.08
N PRO A 77 -7.41 -5.27 -8.06
CA PRO A 77 -7.43 -3.80 -8.18
C PRO A 77 -6.12 -3.18 -8.68
N VAL A 78 -4.97 -3.66 -8.20
CA VAL A 78 -3.64 -3.20 -8.65
C VAL A 78 -3.46 -3.48 -10.14
N ILE A 79 -3.68 -4.74 -10.56
CA ILE A 79 -3.54 -5.15 -11.97
C ILE A 79 -4.50 -4.34 -12.85
N LYS A 80 -5.76 -4.20 -12.45
CA LYS A 80 -6.77 -3.41 -13.17
C LYS A 80 -6.33 -1.95 -13.33
N THR A 81 -5.72 -1.37 -12.30
CA THR A 81 -5.22 0.01 -12.35
C THR A 81 -4.03 0.16 -13.30
N ILE A 82 -3.08 -0.77 -13.26
CA ILE A 82 -1.92 -0.83 -14.17
C ILE A 82 -2.37 -0.81 -15.64
N PHE A 83 -3.36 -1.64 -15.99
CA PHE A 83 -3.87 -1.76 -17.36
C PHE A 83 -5.00 -0.76 -17.72
N SER A 84 -5.43 0.09 -16.79
CA SER A 84 -6.47 1.08 -17.08
C SER A 84 -5.97 2.20 -18.01
N ASN A 85 -6.87 2.76 -18.82
CA ASN A 85 -6.58 3.92 -19.69
C ASN A 85 -6.59 5.26 -18.94
N LYS A 86 -6.58 5.26 -17.59
CA LYS A 86 -6.57 6.49 -16.81
C LYS A 86 -5.26 7.27 -17.05
N SER A 87 -5.40 8.57 -17.32
CA SER A 87 -4.28 9.49 -17.61
C SER A 87 -3.71 10.19 -16.38
N LYS A 88 -4.37 10.08 -15.20
CA LYS A 88 -3.89 10.68 -13.95
C LYS A 88 -2.56 10.04 -13.55
N LYS A 89 -1.50 10.83 -13.62
CA LYS A 89 -0.15 10.45 -13.17
C LYS A 89 0.14 11.11 -11.83
N PHE A 90 0.64 10.33 -10.90
CA PHE A 90 1.17 10.78 -9.64
C PHE A 90 2.68 10.89 -9.73
N PRO A 91 3.27 11.92 -9.08
CA PRO A 91 4.71 11.99 -8.95
C PRO A 91 5.20 10.75 -8.19
N THR A 92 6.18 10.07 -8.75
CA THR A 92 6.88 8.98 -8.08
C THR A 92 7.76 9.59 -6.99
N THR A 93 7.21 9.82 -5.80
CA THR A 93 8.05 10.06 -4.62
C THR A 93 8.87 8.80 -4.40
N GLY A 94 10.19 8.90 -4.59
CA GLY A 94 11.09 7.76 -4.58
C GLY A 94 10.81 6.83 -3.39
N ILE A 95 10.61 5.54 -3.68
CA ILE A 95 10.46 4.50 -2.66
C ILE A 95 11.80 4.40 -1.92
N ASN A 96 11.93 5.17 -0.84
CA ASN A 96 13.13 5.21 -0.02
C ASN A 96 13.19 3.98 0.87
N GLU A 97 14.31 3.28 0.80
CA GLU A 97 14.62 2.13 1.66
C GLU A 97 15.03 2.64 3.05
N GLN A 98 14.14 2.54 4.03
CA GLN A 98 14.50 2.65 5.46
C GLN A 98 14.55 1.23 6.04
N CYS A 99 15.43 0.42 5.48
CA CYS A 99 15.63 -0.96 5.88
C CYS A 99 16.92 -1.05 6.72
N SER A 100 16.78 -1.24 8.04
CA SER A 100 17.92 -1.54 8.91
C SER A 100 18.47 -2.95 8.62
N GLN A 101 19.75 -3.18 8.91
CA GLN A 101 20.46 -4.43 8.55
C GLN A 101 19.77 -5.71 9.08
N ASP A 102 18.99 -5.62 10.17
CA ASP A 102 18.27 -6.73 10.79
C ASP A 102 17.04 -7.23 10.01
N CYS A 103 16.57 -6.48 9.01
CA CYS A 103 15.45 -6.92 8.16
C CYS A 103 15.85 -8.07 7.20
N LYS A 104 17.14 -8.32 6.98
CA LYS A 104 17.64 -9.29 5.98
C LYS A 104 17.62 -10.75 6.43
N SER A 105 17.15 -11.08 7.63
CA SER A 105 17.12 -12.48 8.07
C SER A 105 16.03 -13.28 7.32
N VAL A 106 16.43 -14.37 6.65
CA VAL A 106 15.55 -15.20 5.81
C VAL A 106 14.31 -15.70 6.58
N ARG A 107 14.45 -15.94 7.89
CA ARG A 107 13.33 -16.36 8.78
C ARG A 107 12.34 -15.22 9.04
N ALA A 108 12.80 -14.01 9.33
CA ALA A 108 11.90 -12.86 9.52
C ALA A 108 11.19 -12.48 8.20
N VAL A 109 11.88 -12.68 7.08
CA VAL A 109 11.35 -12.47 5.75
C VAL A 109 10.24 -13.48 5.41
N PHE A 110 10.41 -14.77 5.69
CA PHE A 110 9.42 -15.80 5.32
C PHE A 110 8.14 -15.75 6.17
N VAL A 111 8.26 -15.51 7.48
CA VAL A 111 7.10 -15.38 8.39
C VAL A 111 6.26 -14.14 8.06
N ARG A 112 6.88 -13.07 7.57
CA ARG A 112 6.16 -11.88 7.06
C ARG A 112 5.68 -12.01 5.61
N SER A 113 6.17 -13.01 4.86
CA SER A 113 5.76 -13.22 3.47
C SER A 113 4.48 -14.04 3.34
N THR A 114 4.22 -14.96 4.28
CA THR A 114 2.98 -15.74 4.26
C THR A 114 1.75 -14.85 4.46
N SER A 115 1.83 -13.82 5.31
CA SER A 115 0.73 -12.86 5.51
C SER A 115 0.35 -12.10 4.23
N LEU A 116 1.31 -11.81 3.35
CA LEU A 116 1.06 -11.16 2.06
C LEU A 116 0.17 -11.98 1.10
N ILE A 117 0.15 -13.31 1.27
CA ILE A 117 -0.57 -14.25 0.39
C ILE A 117 -1.81 -14.85 1.09
N SER A 118 -1.73 -15.09 2.40
CA SER A 118 -2.84 -15.66 3.18
C SER A 118 -3.88 -14.61 3.57
N ASN A 119 -3.43 -13.40 3.91
CA ASN A 119 -4.34 -12.40 4.44
C ASN A 119 -5.05 -11.67 3.31
N SER A 120 -6.35 -11.47 3.51
CA SER A 120 -7.23 -10.86 2.54
C SER A 120 -8.29 -10.09 3.30
N LYS A 121 -8.35 -8.78 3.10
CA LYS A 121 -9.34 -7.93 3.76
C LYS A 121 -9.88 -6.89 2.80
N ILE A 122 -11.12 -6.46 3.03
CA ILE A 122 -11.74 -5.34 2.32
C ILE A 122 -12.42 -4.50 3.39
N ILE A 123 -12.07 -3.21 3.43
CA ILE A 123 -12.72 -2.21 4.27
C ILE A 123 -13.46 -1.28 3.33
N ASN A 124 -14.76 -1.07 3.57
CA ASN A 124 -15.50 -0.03 2.88
C ASN A 124 -15.16 1.29 3.54
N ILE A 125 -14.77 2.26 2.73
CA ILE A 125 -14.64 3.64 3.15
C ILE A 125 -16.03 4.21 2.91
N ASP A 126 -16.92 4.01 3.88
CA ASP A 126 -18.24 4.64 3.81
C ASP A 126 -18.04 6.17 3.75
N ASP A 127 -18.92 6.88 3.04
CA ASP A 127 -18.85 8.34 2.83
C ASP A 127 -18.88 9.18 4.14
N GLU A 128 -18.91 8.52 5.31
CA GLU A 128 -18.91 9.08 6.66
C GLU A 128 -17.57 8.82 7.39
N VAL A 129 -16.46 9.25 6.81
CA VAL A 129 -15.32 9.68 7.66
C VAL A 129 -15.72 11.05 8.21
N HIS A 130 -16.45 11.05 9.32
CA HIS A 130 -16.86 12.27 10.03
C HIS A 130 -15.63 13.15 10.30
N ILE A 131 -15.72 14.37 9.75
CA ILE A 131 -14.83 15.52 10.00
C ILE A 131 -14.92 15.94 11.46
#